data_AF-A0AA90IQM4-F1
#
_entry.id   AF-A0AA90IQM4-F1
#
_cell.length_a   1.000
_cell.length_b   1.000
_cell.length_c   1.000
_cell.angle_alpha   90.00
_cell.angle_beta   90.00
_cell.angle_gamma   90.00
#
_symmetry.space_group_name_H-M   'P 1'
#
loop_
_entity.id
_entity.type
_entity.pdbx_description
1 polymer ?
#
loop_
_entity_poly.entity_id
_entity_poly.type
_entity_poly.pdbx_seq_one_letter_code
_entity_poly.pdbx_strand_id
1 'polypeptide(L)' 'MKSIQAITVHSKHYIVGEPCHPPGFRDEATVMKITEKNKFYGLIRGFVVHFDTKTELHIHTEPVKVHWR' A
#
# COMPACT_ATOMS: atom_id res chain seq x y z
N MET A 1 13.26 5.86 -10.74
CA MET A 1 12.75 5.22 -9.51
C MET A 1 11.86 4.07 -9.91
N LYS A 2 12.03 2.88 -9.33
CA LYS A 2 11.06 1.79 -9.53
C LYS A 2 9.74 2.18 -8.87
N SER A 3 8.62 1.94 -9.54
CA SER A 3 7.30 2.17 -8.98
C SER A 3 6.79 0.88 -8.34
N ILE A 4 6.04 1.00 -7.25
CA ILE A 4 5.45 -0.16 -6.57
C ILE A 4 4.17 -0.51 -7.32
N GLN A 5 4.11 -1.72 -7.88
CA GLN A 5 2.91 -2.25 -8.55
C GLN A 5 1.91 -2.80 -7.52
N ALA A 6 2.42 -3.52 -6.53
CA ALA A 6 1.58 -4.11 -5.50
C ALA A 6 2.35 -4.32 -4.20
N ILE A 7 1.61 -4.39 -3.09
CA ILE A 7 2.14 -4.89 -1.82
C ILE A 7 1.22 -5.98 -1.28
N THR A 8 1.83 -7.01 -0.72
CA THR A 8 1.13 -8.04 0.04
C THR A 8 1.52 -7.90 1.50
N VAL A 9 0.50 -7.76 2.34
CA VAL A 9 0.65 -7.64 3.80
C VAL A 9 -0.24 -8.69 4.44
N HIS A 10 0.39 -9.64 5.14
CA HIS A 10 -0.27 -10.86 5.61
C HIS A 10 -0.90 -11.63 4.43
N SER A 11 -2.23 -11.66 4.37
CA SER A 11 -3.02 -12.30 3.29
C SER A 11 -3.79 -11.27 2.44
N LYS A 12 -3.52 -9.97 2.64
CA LYS A 12 -4.15 -8.89 1.88
C LYS A 12 -3.23 -8.42 0.78
N HIS A 13 -3.79 -8.32 -0.42
CA HIS A 13 -3.09 -7.86 -1.61
C HIS A 13 -3.64 -6.48 -1.98
N TYR A 14 -2.75 -5.52 -2.18
CA TYR A 14 -3.09 -4.19 -2.66
C TYR A 14 -2.35 -3.97 -3.97
N ILE A 15 -3.09 -3.95 -5.08
CA ILE A 15 -2.54 -3.86 -6.45
C ILE A 15 -3.00 -2.54 -7.06
N VAL A 16 -2.06 -1.74 -7.55
CA VAL A 16 -2.37 -0.45 -8.18
C VAL A 16 -3.29 -0.64 -9.38
N GLY A 17 -4.42 0.07 -9.36
CA GLY A 17 -5.47 0.00 -10.38
C GLY A 17 -6.56 -1.02 -10.09
N GLU A 18 -6.43 -1.84 -9.05
CA GLU A 18 -7.45 -2.83 -8.68
C GLU A 18 -8.28 -2.36 -7.48
N PRO A 19 -9.58 -2.72 -7.46
CA PRO A 19 -10.44 -2.50 -6.32
C PRO A 19 -10.15 -3.55 -5.23
N CYS A 20 -10.31 -3.16 -3.97
CA CYS A 20 -10.14 -4.04 -2.82
C CYS A 20 -11.03 -3.59 -1.65
N HIS A 21 -11.07 -4.42 -0.60
CA HIS A 21 -11.76 -4.10 0.66
C HIS A 21 -10.74 -3.90 1.80
N PRO A 22 -10.22 -2.67 1.97
CA PRO A 22 -9.26 -2.39 3.02
C PRO A 22 -9.92 -2.55 4.40
N PRO A 23 -9.15 -2.97 5.42
CA PRO A 23 -9.67 -3.04 6.78
C PRO A 23 -10.14 -1.66 7.25
N GLY A 24 -11.35 -1.60 7.82
CA GLY A 24 -11.94 -0.34 8.32
C GLY A 24 -12.71 0.47 7.28
N PHE A 25 -12.76 0.03 6.03
CA PHE A 25 -13.53 0.66 4.97
C PHE A 25 -14.92 0.01 4.90
N ARG A 26 -15.95 0.83 4.71
CA ARG A 26 -17.33 0.35 4.54
C ARG A 26 -17.59 -0.16 3.13
N ASP A 27 -17.00 0.50 2.16
CA ASP A 27 -17.17 0.24 0.73
C ASP A 27 -15.86 -0.21 0.10
N GLU A 28 -15.97 -0.75 -1.10
CA GLU A 28 -14.82 -1.08 -1.95
C GLU A 28 -14.04 0.19 -2.32
N ALA A 29 -12.72 0.08 -2.39
CA ALA A 29 -11.84 1.20 -2.73
C ALA A 29 -10.77 0.76 -3.73
N THR A 30 -10.47 1.64 -4.69
CA THR A 30 -9.47 1.36 -5.73
C THR A 30 -8.11 1.85 -5.28
N VAL A 31 -7.09 0.99 -5.38
CA VAL A 31 -5.71 1.39 -5.05
C VAL A 31 -5.17 2.29 -6.15
N MET A 32 -4.92 3.56 -5.84
CA MET A 32 -4.44 4.55 -6.81
C MET A 32 -2.92 4.58 -6.91
N LYS A 33 -2.23 4.48 -5.77
CA LYS A 33 -0.76 4.44 -5.73
C LYS A 33 -0.29 3.87 -4.39
N ILE A 34 0.93 3.34 -4.40
CA ILE A 34 1.61 2.87 -3.19
C ILE A 34 2.93 3.63 -3.05
N THR A 35 3.17 4.21 -1.87
CA THR A 35 4.36 5.01 -1.60
C THR A 35 5.10 4.48 -0.37
N GLU A 36 6.42 4.53 -0.38
CA GLU A 36 7.23 4.21 0.80
C GLU A 36 7.04 5.29 1.88
N LYS A 37 6.79 4.88 3.13
CA LYS A 37 6.68 5.79 4.29
C LYS A 37 8.04 5.91 4.97
N ASN A 38 8.48 7.15 5.20
CA ASN A 38 9.71 7.50 5.92
C ASN A 38 10.97 6.77 5.41
N LYS A 39 11.59 7.28 4.34
CA LYS A 39 13.00 6.99 4.03
C LYS A 39 13.90 7.75 5.00
N PHE A 40 14.07 7.24 6.22
CA PHE A 40 15.08 7.75 7.15
C PHE A 40 16.26 6.79 7.18
N TYR A 41 17.47 7.27 6.85
CA TYR A 41 18.70 6.48 6.80
C TYR A 41 18.62 5.18 5.99
N GLY A 42 17.94 5.20 4.83
CA GLY A 42 17.88 4.04 3.92
C GLY A 42 17.00 2.88 4.39
N LEU A 43 16.35 2.99 5.55
CA LEU A 43 15.39 2.00 6.05
C LEU A 43 13.98 2.43 5.67
N ILE A 44 13.28 1.57 4.93
CA ILE A 44 11.85 1.73 4.64
C ILE A 44 11.10 1.37 5.92
N ARG A 45 10.48 2.37 6.57
CA ARG A 45 9.70 2.19 7.81
C ARG A 45 8.21 1.97 7.58
N GLY A 46 7.84 1.58 6.37
CA GLY A 46 6.46 1.29 6.03
C GLY A 46 6.07 1.69 4.62
N PHE A 47 4.78 1.55 4.35
CA PHE A 47 4.14 1.90 3.09
C PHE A 47 2.85 2.66 3.35
N VAL A 48 2.45 3.48 2.40
CA VAL A 48 1.13 4.11 2.37
C VAL A 48 0.44 3.68 1.09
N VAL A 49 -0.73 3.08 1.25
CA VAL A 49 -1.64 2.76 0.14
C VAL A 49 -2.65 3.90 0.04
N HIS A 50 -2.71 4.53 -1.12
CA HIS A 50 -3.62 5.63 -1.41
C HIS A 50 -4.80 5.11 -2.20
N PHE A 51 -6.01 5.46 -1.78
CA PHE A 51 -7.24 5.05 -2.43
C PHE A 51 -7.91 6.20 -3.19
N ASP A 52 -8.79 5.87 -4.13
CA ASP A 52 -9.63 6.80 -4.88
C ASP A 52 -10.59 7.61 -3.99
N THR A 53 -11.03 7.00 -2.89
CA THR A 53 -11.82 7.62 -1.82
C THR A 53 -11.06 8.70 -1.03
N LYS A 54 -9.80 9.00 -1.38
CA LYS A 54 -8.86 9.92 -0.69
C LYS A 54 -8.43 9.49 0.71
N THR A 55 -8.85 8.31 1.15
CA THR A 55 -8.34 7.70 2.39
C THR A 55 -6.97 7.05 2.15
N GLU A 56 -6.21 6.91 3.23
CA GLU A 56 -4.88 6.29 3.21
C GLU A 56 -4.84 5.13 4.20
N LEU A 57 -4.20 4.03 3.80
CA LEU A 57 -3.81 2.94 4.71
C LEU A 57 -2.31 3.01 4.94
N HIS A 58 -1.92 3.21 6.19
CA HIS A 58 -0.51 3.24 6.60
C HIS A 58 -0.09 1.89 7.18
N ILE A 59 0.91 1.28 6.57
CA ILE A 59 1.51 0.01 7.01
C ILE A 59 2.88 0.32 7.57
N HIS A 60 3.16 -0.05 8.82
CA HIS A 60 4.32 0.45 9.55
C HIS A 60 5.43 -0.58 9.82
N THR A 61 5.09 -1.83 10.16
CA THR A 61 6.09 -2.78 10.70
C THR A 61 5.82 -4.23 10.33
N GLU A 62 4.81 -4.47 9.49
CA GLU A 62 4.42 -5.82 9.09
C GLU A 62 5.37 -6.33 7.99
N PRO A 63 5.65 -7.65 7.92
CA PRO A 63 6.39 -8.22 6.80
C PRO A 63 5.61 -7.98 5.51
N VAL A 64 6.11 -7.06 4.69
CA VAL A 64 5.50 -6.67 3.42
C VAL A 64 6.28 -7.31 2.26
N LYS A 65 5.59 -8.03 1.38
CA LYS A 65 6.14 -8.40 0.08
C LYS A 65 5.82 -7.30 -0.92
N VAL A 66 6.86 -6.70 -1.49
CA VAL A 66 6.73 -5.60 -2.46
C VAL A 66 6.92 -6.15 -3.86
N HIS A 67 5.95 -5.89 -4.73
CA HIS A 67 6.04 -6.19 -6.15
C HIS A 67 6.33 -4.88 -6.89
N TRP A 68 7.52 -4.81 -7.48
CA TRP A 68 7.98 -3.65 -8.25
C TRP A 68 7.56 -3.79 -9.71
N ARG A 69 7.25 -2.66 -10.33
CA ARG A 69 7.08 -2.53 -11.78
C ARG A 69 8.41 -2.24 -12.48
#